data_AF-A0A7Y7CTZ0-F1
#
_entry.id   AF-A0A7Y7CTZ0-F1
#
_cell.length_a   1.000
_cell.length_b   1.000
_cell.length_c   1.000
_cell.angle_alpha   90.00
_cell.angle_beta   90.00
_cell.angle_gamma   90.00
#
_symmetry.space_group_name_H-M   'P 1'
#
loop_
_entity.id
_entity.type
_entity.pdbx_description
1 polymer ?
#
loop_
_entity_poly.entity_id
_entity_poly.type
_entity_poly.pdbx_seq_one_letter_code
_entity_poly.pdbx_strand_id
1 'polypeptide(L)' 'MSGHSGLLLLREVDRQLGLSKRLARLLNDHRQPGKVQHEVQTMLQQRLFGLAAGFEDLNDHS' A
#
# COMPACT_ATOMS: atom_id res chain seq x y z
N MET A 1 -5.63 5.61 21.26
CA MET A 1 -6.01 6.25 19.98
C MET A 1 -4.79 6.32 19.05
N SER A 2 -4.12 5.21 18.75
CA SER A 2 -2.80 5.25 18.09
C SER A 2 -2.69 4.50 16.75
N GLY A 3 -3.60 3.59 16.40
CA GLY A 3 -3.47 2.80 15.15
C GLY A 3 -3.80 3.51 13.82
N HIS A 4 -4.38 4.71 13.84
CA HIS A 4 -4.69 5.44 12.58
C HIS A 4 -3.59 6.41 12.16
N SER A 5 -2.70 6.80 13.08
CA SER A 5 -1.68 7.83 12.82
C SER A 5 -0.52 7.28 11.97
N GLY A 6 -0.07 6.06 12.23
CA GLY A 6 1.02 5.43 11.46
C GLY A 6 0.61 5.11 10.01
N LEU A 7 -0.61 4.62 9.78
CA LEU A 7 -1.17 4.48 8.43
C LEU A 7 -1.25 5.82 7.67
N LEU A 8 -1.63 6.91 8.35
CA LEU A 8 -1.66 8.24 7.72
C LEU A 8 -0.25 8.71 7.35
N LEU A 9 0.74 8.49 8.21
CA LEU A 9 2.14 8.79 7.93
C LEU A 9 2.68 7.94 6.78
N LEU A 10 2.40 6.63 6.77
CA LEU A 10 2.83 5.74 5.70
C LEU A 10 2.21 6.14 4.35
N ARG A 11 0.93 6.53 4.36
CA ARG A 11 0.26 7.08 3.17
C ARG A 11 0.92 8.38 2.70
N GLU A 12 1.27 9.26 3.62
CA GLU A 12 1.93 10.52 3.29
C GLU A 12 3.33 10.29 2.70
N VAL A 13 4.10 9.37 3.29
CA VAL A 13 5.41 8.95 2.78
C VAL A 13 5.28 8.32 1.40
N ASP A 14 4.31 7.42 1.19
CA ASP A 14 4.03 6.84 -0.13
C ASP A 14 3.69 7.92 -1.16
N ARG A 15 2.92 8.94 -0.77
CA ARG A 15 2.56 10.08 -1.64
C ARG A 15 3.77 10.94 -2.01
N GLN A 16 4.67 11.21 -1.06
CA GLN A 16 5.85 12.04 -1.30
C GLN A 16 6.94 11.31 -2.10
N LEU A 17 7.18 10.04 -1.80
CA LEU A 17 8.25 9.26 -2.40
C LEU A 17 7.80 8.43 -3.62
N GLY A 18 6.49 8.31 -3.83
CA GLY A 18 5.91 7.48 -4.89
C GLY A 18 6.31 6.01 -4.78
N LEU A 19 6.42 5.46 -3.56
CA LEU A 19 6.96 4.11 -3.34
C LEU A 19 6.14 3.05 -4.09
N SER A 20 4.83 3.05 -3.91
CA SER A 20 3.89 2.15 -4.58
C SER A 20 3.94 2.27 -6.10
N LYS A 21 4.06 3.49 -6.62
CA LYS A 21 4.22 3.76 -8.07
C LYS A 21 5.53 3.20 -8.61
N ARG A 22 6.64 3.37 -7.88
CA ARG A 22 7.94 2.83 -8.27
C ARG A 22 7.95 1.31 -8.24
N LEU A 23 7.35 0.70 -7.23
CA LEU A 23 7.18 -0.76 -7.14
C LEU A 23 6.28 -1.30 -8.25
N ALA A 24 5.17 -0.62 -8.56
CA ALA A 24 4.27 -1.02 -9.63
C ALA A 24 4.96 -1.08 -10.99
N ARG A 25 5.89 -0.15 -11.27
CA ARG A 25 6.68 -0.15 -12.52
C ARG A 25 7.66 -1.31 -12.64
N LEU A 26 8.05 -1.91 -11.53
CA LEU A 26 8.93 -3.09 -11.51
C LEU A 26 8.16 -4.40 -11.72
N LEU A 27 6.83 -4.36 -11.60
CA LEU A 27 5.96 -5.51 -11.83
C LEU A 27 5.48 -5.49 -13.28
N ASN A 28 5.77 -6.57 -14.02
CA ASN A 28 5.21 -6.74 -15.35
C ASN A 28 3.75 -7.19 -15.23
N ASP A 29 2.81 -6.35 -15.64
CA ASP A 29 1.38 -6.69 -15.58
C ASP A 29 0.98 -7.54 -16.79
N HIS A 30 0.92 -8.86 -16.60
CA HIS A 30 0.52 -9.81 -17.65
C HIS A 30 -1.00 -9.93 -17.79
N ARG A 31 -1.78 -9.17 -17.02
CA ARG A 31 -3.25 -9.23 -17.08
C ARG A 31 -3.74 -8.61 -18.37
N GLN A 32 -4.82 -9.15 -18.92
CA GLN A 32 -5.41 -8.60 -20.14
C GLN A 32 -6.01 -7.19 -19.88
N PRO A 33 -5.61 -6.15 -20.63
CA PRO A 33 -6.01 -4.76 -20.32
C PRO A 33 -7.52 -4.54 -20.21
N GLY A 34 -8.31 -5.19 -21.06
CA GLY A 34 -9.77 -5.07 -21.05
C GLY A 34 -10.50 -5.73 -19.87
N LYS A 35 -9.79 -6.42 -18.96
CA LYS A 35 -10.35 -6.95 -17.70
C LYS A 35 -9.66 -6.38 -16.45
N VAL A 36 -8.75 -5.41 -16.61
CA VAL A 36 -8.11 -4.76 -15.46
C VAL A 36 -9.01 -3.66 -14.92
N GLN A 37 -9.59 -3.89 -13.75
CA GLN A 37 -10.40 -2.87 -13.03
C GLN A 37 -9.54 -2.02 -12.09
N HIS A 38 -8.43 -2.59 -11.60
CA HIS A 38 -7.53 -1.94 -10.65
C HIS A 38 -6.09 -2.04 -11.12
N GLU A 39 -5.42 -0.89 -11.19
CA GLU A 39 -4.00 -0.82 -11.49
C GLU A 39 -3.18 -1.60 -10.45
N VAL A 40 -2.04 -2.14 -10.87
CA VAL A 40 -1.10 -2.84 -9.97
C VAL A 40 -0.69 -1.94 -8.81
N GLN A 41 -0.53 -0.64 -9.06
CA GLN A 41 -0.25 0.34 -8.02
C GLN A 41 -1.34 0.34 -6.92
N THR A 42 -2.62 0.38 -7.30
CA THR A 42 -3.73 0.38 -6.34
C THR A 42 -3.75 -0.89 -5.51
N MET A 43 -3.54 -2.04 -6.14
CA MET A 43 -3.46 -3.32 -5.42
C MET A 43 -2.26 -3.38 -4.46
N LEU A 44 -1.11 -2.84 -4.88
CA LEU A 44 0.08 -2.74 -4.03
C LEU A 44 -0.18 -1.84 -2.83
N GLN A 45 -0.80 -0.68 -3.00
CA GLN A 45 -1.16 0.22 -1.90
C GLN A 45 -2.07 -0.48 -0.89
N GLN A 46 -3.13 -1.16 -1.37
CA GLN A 46 -4.03 -1.95 -0.52
C GLN A 46 -3.26 -3.01 0.28
N ARG A 47 -2.34 -3.75 -0.37
CA ARG A 47 -1.55 -4.78 0.31
C ARG A 47 -0.55 -4.18 1.31
N LEU A 48 0.14 -3.11 0.95
CA LEU A 48 1.17 -2.49 1.79
C LEU A 48 0.54 -1.89 3.05
N PHE A 49 -0.56 -1.15 2.89
CA PHE A 49 -1.28 -0.56 4.02
C PHE A 49 -1.98 -1.60 4.87
N GLY A 50 -2.53 -2.67 4.27
CA GLY A 50 -3.09 -3.79 5.03
C GLY A 50 -2.04 -4.53 5.87
N LEU A 51 -0.83 -4.72 5.33
CA LEU A 51 0.29 -5.29 6.09
C LEU A 51 0.72 -4.36 7.23
N ALA A 52 0.89 -3.05 6.95
CA ALA A 52 1.26 -2.07 7.97
C ALA A 52 0.21 -1.97 9.08
N ALA A 53 -1.08 -1.98 8.75
CA ALA A 53 -2.16 -2.00 9.72
C ALA A 53 -2.10 -3.25 10.62
N GLY A 54 -1.80 -4.41 10.04
CA GLY A 54 -1.61 -5.65 10.80
C GLY A 54 -0.37 -5.60 11.71
N PHE A 55 0.73 -4.98 11.27
CA PHE A 55 1.91 -4.76 12.11
C PHE A 55 1.62 -3.78 13.26
N GLU A 56 0.86 -2.72 13.01
CA GLU A 56 0.44 -1.77 14.04
C GLU A 56 -0.45 -2.45 15.09
N ASP A 57 -1.43 -3.26 14.68
CA ASP A 57 -2.33 -3.97 15.62
C ASP A 57 -1.59 -4.96 16.55
N LEU A 58 -0.60 -5.68 16.01
CA LEU A 58 0.24 -6.57 16.82
C LEU A 58 1.23 -5.81 17.72
N ASN A 59 1.72 -4.64 17.31
CA ASN A 59 2.72 -3.87 18.04
C ASN A 59 2.11 -2.89 19.07
N ASP A 60 0.82 -2.53 18.95
CA ASP A 60 0.08 -1.65 19.88
C ASP A 60 -0.53 -2.42 21.08
N HIS A 61 -0.20 -3.72 21.23
CA HIS A 61 -0.68 -4.59 22.31
C HIS A 61 0.06 -4.39 23.68
N SER A 62 0.56 -3.20 23.99
CA SER A 62 1.23 -2.87 25.28
C SER A 62 0.44 -1.88 26.13
#